data_AF-A0A1I3HB53-F1
#
_entry.id   AF-A0A1I3HB53-F1
#
_cell.length_a   1.000
_cell.length_b   1.000
_cell.length_c   1.000
_cell.angle_alpha   90.00
_cell.angle_beta   90.00
_cell.angle_gamma   90.00
#
_symmetry.space_group_name_H-M   'P 1'
#
loop_
_entity.id
_entity.type
_entity.pdbx_description
1 polymer ?
#
loop_
_entity_poly.entity_id
_entity_poly.type
_entity_poly.pdbx_seq_one_letter_code
_entity_poly.pdbx_strand_id
1 'polypeptide(L)'
;MTEFSEDRFFDAYKTIRNNFRKYDTTAFIKGCFNYLHLPAKNAMEQLQKHPWLVFLLIKWVISDEQSFESGKAIPSNSDIRNAIQRMLDLGGKARLPSEFEHLTLFLRSLAYQQFIYQEEFRFSHLARQFILFVALPPDHFIKTEFRNLTGLSVETFLELSLMLFMRFSGEDVHAIDQNFFSPLIKKYSIPEINIFLRIFSKRFSDIKDQVNARNQGKVLGEEYYEQTPFLAFPLIEDGIRFICSERHVLLRCIEHFIYDRMRVWDAQKFMNEFGYIFERSVETAIQHTKLSYTTEAELRATFGDDKKLVDFVITDGNSSVFVDAKAVEMAYQGKVAHLCEVVEDKAQSIFKAIEQANEVMTTLSNSTNPHFAVRNKNSNYLIVVTYKDLYLGNGATLYEGVAKASLDAIRAKYVNGGIPLENMYFLNVDEFEMFAEAVANGRIGLVEGLEKAKANDLNPQTRKFGFSLHLASWNIPIGIPTYLQDRAMFEIDKIKPFLE
;
A
#
# COMPACT_ATOMS: atom_id res chain seq x y z
N MET A 1 26.54 -11.58 -19.59
CA MET A 1 25.32 -10.76 -19.74
C MET A 1 25.78 -9.33 -19.95
N THR A 2 25.18 -8.62 -20.89
CA THR A 2 25.50 -7.20 -21.15
C THR A 2 24.76 -6.33 -20.13
N GLU A 3 25.49 -5.42 -19.47
CA GLU A 3 24.95 -4.42 -18.54
C GLU A 3 23.76 -3.65 -19.15
N PHE A 4 22.87 -3.18 -18.28
CA PHE A 4 21.67 -2.44 -18.62
C PHE A 4 22.03 -1.18 -19.41
N SER A 5 21.18 -0.86 -20.37
CA SER A 5 21.32 0.33 -21.20
C SER A 5 19.93 0.85 -21.51
N GLU A 6 19.70 2.12 -21.21
CA GLU A 6 18.44 2.81 -21.54
C GLU A 6 18.15 2.75 -23.04
N ASP A 7 19.17 2.87 -23.90
CA ASP A 7 18.98 2.80 -25.34
C ASP A 7 18.57 1.39 -25.80
N ARG A 8 19.16 0.35 -25.21
CA ARG A 8 18.78 -1.04 -25.49
C ARG A 8 17.35 -1.34 -25.06
N PHE A 9 16.94 -0.85 -23.89
CA PHE A 9 15.57 -0.97 -23.42
C PHE A 9 14.61 -0.21 -24.34
N PHE A 10 14.96 1.02 -24.71
CA PHE A 10 14.17 1.86 -25.61
C PHE A 10 14.04 1.25 -27.02
N ASP A 11 15.07 0.58 -27.54
CA ASP A 11 15.03 -0.16 -28.81
C ASP A 11 14.04 -1.33 -28.77
N ALA A 12 14.01 -2.08 -27.66
CA ALA A 12 13.03 -3.12 -27.44
C ALA A 12 11.60 -2.55 -27.36
N TYR A 13 11.42 -1.45 -26.62
CA TYR A 13 10.17 -0.71 -26.57
C TYR A 13 9.70 -0.28 -27.98
N LYS A 14 10.56 0.30 -28.82
CA LYS A 14 10.18 0.70 -30.20
C LYS A 14 9.61 -0.46 -31.01
N THR A 15 10.15 -1.67 -30.81
CA THR A 15 9.67 -2.88 -31.49
C THR A 15 8.26 -3.25 -31.05
N ILE A 16 7.98 -3.16 -29.74
CA ILE A 16 6.65 -3.38 -29.16
C ILE A 16 5.67 -2.29 -29.64
N ARG A 17 6.11 -1.03 -29.61
CA ARG A 17 5.34 0.13 -30.08
C ARG A 17 4.89 0.00 -31.52
N ASN A 18 5.81 -0.34 -32.42
CA ASN A 18 5.51 -0.53 -33.83
C ASN A 18 4.56 -1.73 -34.07
N ASN A 19 4.48 -2.68 -33.14
CA ASN A 19 3.50 -3.76 -33.20
C ASN A 19 2.09 -3.25 -32.84
N PHE A 20 1.91 -2.60 -31.69
CA PHE A 20 0.57 -2.17 -31.27
C PHE A 20 0.00 -1.02 -32.11
N ARG A 21 0.84 -0.16 -32.71
CA ARG A 21 0.41 0.98 -33.55
C ARG A 21 -0.42 0.60 -34.76
N LYS A 22 -0.40 -0.68 -35.16
CA LYS A 22 -1.18 -1.23 -36.28
C LYS A 22 -2.67 -1.35 -35.97
N TYR A 23 -3.03 -1.36 -34.68
CA TYR A 23 -4.35 -1.73 -34.23
C TYR A 23 -5.10 -0.56 -33.61
N ASP A 24 -6.43 -0.64 -33.66
CA ASP A 24 -7.32 0.28 -32.95
C ASP A 24 -7.03 0.22 -31.45
N THR A 25 -6.80 1.38 -30.84
CA THR A 25 -6.39 1.50 -29.44
C THR A 25 -7.43 0.94 -28.49
N THR A 26 -8.72 1.24 -28.72
CA THR A 26 -9.81 0.79 -27.86
C THR A 26 -9.96 -0.73 -27.93
N ALA A 27 -9.97 -1.29 -29.14
CA ALA A 27 -10.06 -2.73 -29.35
C ALA A 27 -8.85 -3.48 -28.78
N PHE A 28 -7.65 -2.90 -28.90
CA PHE A 28 -6.43 -3.48 -28.33
C PHE A 28 -6.47 -3.54 -26.80
N ILE A 29 -6.86 -2.44 -26.14
CA ILE A 29 -7.00 -2.40 -24.68
C ILE A 29 -8.07 -3.38 -24.20
N LYS A 30 -9.23 -3.43 -24.87
CA LYS A 30 -10.28 -4.43 -24.57
C LYS A 30 -9.75 -5.86 -24.73
N GLY A 31 -8.94 -6.12 -25.76
CA GLY A 31 -8.25 -7.40 -25.95
C GLY A 31 -7.31 -7.76 -24.80
N CYS A 32 -6.58 -6.79 -24.26
CA CYS A 32 -5.71 -6.97 -23.10
C CYS A 32 -6.52 -7.28 -21.83
N PHE A 33 -7.62 -6.56 -21.56
CA PHE A 33 -8.50 -6.89 -20.43
C PHE A 33 -9.12 -8.28 -20.57
N ASN A 34 -9.59 -8.64 -21.77
CA ASN A 34 -10.10 -9.98 -22.03
C ASN A 34 -9.07 -11.07 -21.75
N TYR A 35 -7.78 -10.83 -22.04
CA TYR A 35 -6.70 -11.74 -21.70
C TYR A 35 -6.54 -11.89 -20.16
N LEU A 36 -6.57 -10.78 -19.42
CA LEU A 36 -6.48 -10.81 -17.96
C LEU A 36 -7.67 -11.55 -17.32
N HIS A 37 -8.85 -11.38 -17.89
CA HIS A 37 -10.12 -12.00 -17.47
C HIS A 37 -10.32 -13.45 -17.91
N LEU A 38 -9.38 -14.06 -18.65
CA LEU A 38 -9.49 -15.49 -18.95
C LEU A 38 -9.61 -16.28 -17.64
N PRO A 39 -10.40 -17.36 -17.55
CA PRO A 39 -10.42 -18.17 -16.35
C PRO A 39 -9.02 -18.73 -16.02
N ALA A 40 -8.69 -18.83 -14.73
CA ALA A 40 -7.48 -19.46 -14.23
C ALA A 40 -7.86 -20.50 -13.16
N LYS A 41 -7.15 -21.63 -13.09
CA LYS A 41 -7.45 -22.71 -12.15
C LYS A 41 -7.08 -22.38 -10.71
N ASN A 42 -6.11 -21.49 -10.53
CA ASN A 42 -5.59 -21.09 -9.23
C ASN A 42 -4.89 -19.73 -9.33
N ALA A 43 -4.53 -19.17 -8.16
CA ALA A 43 -3.84 -17.89 -8.07
C ALA A 43 -2.51 -17.86 -8.84
N MET A 44 -1.76 -18.97 -8.89
CA MET A 44 -0.50 -19.02 -9.63
C MET A 44 -0.72 -18.88 -11.14
N GLU A 45 -1.69 -19.59 -11.72
CA GLU A 45 -2.03 -19.45 -13.14
C GLU A 45 -2.56 -18.04 -13.46
N GLN A 46 -3.27 -17.40 -12.53
CA GLN A 46 -3.68 -16.01 -12.67
C GLN A 46 -2.46 -15.06 -12.73
N LEU A 47 -1.46 -15.28 -11.87
CA LEU A 47 -0.23 -14.48 -11.83
C LEU A 47 0.69 -14.71 -13.03
N GLN A 48 0.68 -15.92 -13.61
CA GLN A 48 1.42 -16.24 -14.84
C GLN A 48 0.94 -15.46 -16.08
N LYS A 49 -0.18 -14.74 -15.98
CA LYS A 49 -0.58 -13.76 -17.00
C LYS A 49 0.23 -12.46 -16.93
N HIS A 50 1.05 -12.28 -15.90
CA HIS A 50 1.90 -11.12 -15.68
C HIS A 50 1.12 -9.79 -15.79
N PRO A 51 0.07 -9.60 -14.97
CA PRO A 51 -0.83 -8.44 -15.09
C PRO A 51 -0.08 -7.11 -15.10
N TRP A 52 1.00 -6.98 -14.33
CA TRP A 52 1.84 -5.78 -14.34
C TRP A 52 2.43 -5.44 -15.71
N LEU A 53 2.85 -6.43 -16.49
CA LEU A 53 3.37 -6.21 -17.86
C LEU A 53 2.25 -5.90 -18.85
N VAL A 54 1.08 -6.51 -18.68
CA VAL A 54 -0.10 -6.19 -19.49
C VAL A 54 -0.55 -4.74 -19.22
N PHE A 55 -0.53 -4.30 -17.96
CA PHE A 55 -0.84 -2.92 -17.61
C PHE A 55 0.21 -1.92 -18.10
N LEU A 56 1.49 -2.26 -18.08
CA LEU A 56 2.53 -1.45 -18.70
C LEU A 56 2.33 -1.33 -20.22
N LEU A 57 1.97 -2.43 -20.90
CA LEU A 57 1.62 -2.41 -22.32
C LEU A 57 0.43 -1.49 -22.58
N ILE A 58 -0.64 -1.59 -21.77
CA ILE A 58 -1.81 -0.71 -21.89
C ILE A 58 -1.42 0.75 -21.67
N LYS A 59 -0.59 1.05 -20.65
CA LYS A 59 -0.04 2.40 -20.40
C LYS A 59 0.63 2.93 -21.66
N TRP A 60 1.55 2.17 -22.26
CA TRP A 60 2.25 2.57 -23.48
C TRP A 60 1.35 2.76 -24.69
N VAL A 61 0.34 1.89 -24.86
CA VAL A 61 -0.67 2.01 -25.93
C VAL A 61 -1.47 3.29 -25.79
N ILE A 62 -1.85 3.67 -24.56
CA ILE A 62 -2.59 4.91 -24.28
C ILE A 62 -1.70 6.15 -24.50
N SER A 63 -0.47 6.10 -23.99
CA SER A 63 0.47 7.21 -24.00
C SER A 63 1.08 7.50 -25.37
N ASP A 64 0.99 6.58 -26.32
CA ASP A 64 1.54 6.74 -27.65
C ASP A 64 0.94 7.95 -28.39
N GLU A 65 1.77 8.62 -29.20
CA GLU A 65 1.34 9.76 -30.00
C GLU A 65 0.22 9.39 -31.00
N GLN A 66 0.25 8.16 -31.53
CA GLN A 66 -0.72 7.66 -32.50
C GLN A 66 -1.93 6.96 -31.86
N SER A 67 -2.08 7.04 -30.53
CA SER A 67 -3.21 6.43 -29.83
C SER A 67 -4.52 7.11 -30.24
N PHE A 68 -5.57 6.30 -30.40
CA PHE A 68 -6.92 6.70 -30.80
C PHE A 68 -7.06 7.32 -32.20
N GLU A 69 -6.05 7.19 -33.06
CA GLU A 69 -6.18 7.47 -34.49
C GLU A 69 -7.18 6.52 -35.17
N SER A 70 -7.95 7.05 -36.12
CA SER A 70 -8.97 6.30 -36.86
C SER A 70 -8.39 5.40 -37.95
N GLY A 71 -9.15 4.37 -38.37
CA GLY A 71 -8.83 3.54 -39.54
C GLY A 71 -7.83 2.41 -39.30
N LYS A 72 -7.49 2.12 -38.04
CA LYS A 72 -6.60 1.02 -37.65
C LYS A 72 -7.32 -0.33 -37.59
N ALA A 73 -6.58 -1.42 -37.74
CA ALA A 73 -7.15 -2.76 -37.75
C ALA A 73 -7.63 -3.21 -36.36
N ILE A 74 -8.63 -4.08 -36.29
CA ILE A 74 -9.02 -4.72 -35.02
C ILE A 74 -8.04 -5.88 -34.74
N PRO A 75 -7.41 -5.96 -33.56
CA PRO A 75 -6.48 -7.04 -33.25
C PRO A 75 -7.21 -8.35 -33.01
N SER A 76 -6.63 -9.45 -33.49
CA SER A 76 -7.03 -10.81 -33.11
C SER A 76 -6.46 -11.19 -31.73
N ASN A 77 -6.99 -12.27 -31.13
CA ASN A 77 -6.42 -12.83 -29.89
C ASN A 77 -4.94 -13.22 -30.03
N SER A 78 -4.51 -13.68 -31.22
CA SER A 78 -3.09 -13.95 -31.50
C SER A 78 -2.24 -12.69 -31.51
N ASP A 79 -2.77 -11.57 -32.01
CA ASP A 79 -2.05 -10.30 -32.01
C ASP A 79 -1.81 -9.80 -30.58
N ILE A 80 -2.83 -9.87 -29.73
CA ILE A 80 -2.72 -9.53 -28.30
C ILE A 80 -1.68 -10.41 -27.61
N ARG A 81 -1.74 -11.74 -27.80
CA ARG A 81 -0.75 -12.66 -27.23
C ARG A 81 0.66 -12.39 -27.75
N ASN A 82 0.82 -12.00 -29.01
CA ASN A 82 2.14 -11.64 -29.56
C ASN A 82 2.71 -10.39 -28.88
N ALA A 83 1.89 -9.37 -28.66
CA ALA A 83 2.32 -8.16 -27.96
C ALA A 83 2.71 -8.46 -26.51
N ILE A 84 1.92 -9.28 -25.80
CA ILE A 84 2.22 -9.70 -24.43
C ILE A 84 3.51 -10.52 -24.37
N GLN A 85 3.72 -11.46 -25.30
CA GLN A 85 4.98 -12.22 -25.36
C GLN A 85 6.20 -11.29 -25.50
N ARG A 86 6.10 -10.22 -26.32
CA ARG A 86 7.18 -9.24 -26.45
C ARG A 86 7.44 -8.47 -25.15
N MET A 87 6.40 -8.23 -24.35
CA MET A 87 6.57 -7.66 -23.00
C MET A 87 7.29 -8.62 -22.06
N LEU A 88 7.05 -9.94 -22.18
CA LEU A 88 7.81 -10.93 -21.41
C LEU A 88 9.29 -10.94 -21.83
N ASP A 89 9.55 -10.91 -23.14
CA ASP A 89 10.90 -10.89 -23.70
C ASP A 89 11.67 -9.61 -23.31
N LEU A 90 10.95 -8.50 -23.08
CA LEU A 90 11.51 -7.24 -22.59
C LEU A 90 12.20 -7.39 -21.22
N GLY A 91 11.80 -8.36 -20.40
CA GLY A 91 12.44 -8.64 -19.11
C GLY A 91 13.93 -8.93 -19.23
N GLY A 92 14.38 -9.51 -20.36
CA GLY A 92 15.80 -9.71 -20.67
C GLY A 92 16.57 -8.42 -21.02
N LYS A 93 15.88 -7.28 -21.07
CA LYS A 93 16.43 -5.95 -21.38
C LYS A 93 16.22 -4.94 -20.24
N ALA A 94 15.34 -5.24 -19.28
CA ALA A 94 15.15 -4.48 -18.05
C ALA A 94 16.34 -4.67 -17.08
N ARG A 95 16.38 -3.87 -16.01
CA ARG A 95 17.45 -3.94 -15.00
C ARG A 95 17.39 -5.25 -14.20
N LEU A 96 18.38 -6.12 -14.33
CA LEU A 96 18.50 -7.36 -13.58
C LEU A 96 18.91 -7.09 -12.12
N PRO A 97 18.77 -8.07 -11.19
CA PRO A 97 19.11 -7.87 -9.78
C PRO A 97 20.53 -7.34 -9.53
N SER A 98 21.49 -7.72 -10.36
CA SER A 98 22.90 -7.28 -10.29
C SER A 98 23.12 -5.82 -10.71
N GLU A 99 22.10 -5.17 -11.26
CA GLU A 99 22.15 -3.80 -11.80
C GLU A 99 21.43 -2.81 -10.88
N PHE A 100 20.97 -3.28 -9.72
CA PHE A 100 20.56 -2.50 -8.57
C PHE A 100 21.74 -2.38 -7.60
N GLU A 101 21.83 -1.26 -6.89
CA GLU A 101 22.91 -1.05 -5.91
C GLU A 101 22.89 -2.10 -4.79
N HIS A 102 21.68 -2.59 -4.44
CA HIS A 102 21.49 -3.68 -3.49
C HIS A 102 20.31 -4.57 -3.90
N LEU A 103 20.39 -5.89 -3.61
CA LEU A 103 19.32 -6.85 -3.92
C LEU A 103 17.97 -6.47 -3.28
N THR A 104 18.00 -5.88 -2.09
CA THR A 104 16.79 -5.37 -1.42
C THR A 104 16.03 -4.38 -2.29
N LEU A 105 16.73 -3.48 -2.99
CA LEU A 105 16.08 -2.49 -3.87
C LEU A 105 15.35 -3.17 -5.03
N PHE A 106 15.98 -4.18 -5.64
CA PHE A 106 15.33 -4.99 -6.68
C PHE A 106 14.06 -5.68 -6.16
N LEU A 107 14.16 -6.35 -5.00
CA LEU A 107 13.01 -7.04 -4.39
C LEU A 107 11.88 -6.06 -4.04
N ARG A 108 12.19 -4.85 -3.61
CA ARG A 108 11.21 -3.79 -3.32
C ARG A 108 10.48 -3.31 -4.56
N SER A 109 11.20 -3.06 -5.65
CA SER A 109 10.58 -2.69 -6.92
C SER A 109 9.66 -3.79 -7.43
N LEU A 110 10.05 -5.06 -7.28
CA LEU A 110 9.15 -6.20 -7.57
C LEU A 110 7.95 -6.24 -6.61
N ALA A 111 8.14 -6.03 -5.32
CA ALA A 111 7.06 -6.06 -4.33
C ALA A 111 6.00 -5.00 -4.64
N TYR A 112 6.42 -3.73 -4.84
CA TYR A 112 5.50 -2.67 -5.25
C TYR A 112 4.74 -3.03 -6.52
N GLN A 113 5.43 -3.54 -7.54
CA GLN A 113 4.80 -3.88 -8.80
C GLN A 113 3.82 -5.05 -8.68
N GLN A 114 4.20 -6.12 -7.98
CA GLN A 114 3.55 -7.42 -8.12
C GLN A 114 2.63 -7.79 -6.95
N PHE A 115 2.91 -7.35 -5.72
CA PHE A 115 2.16 -7.81 -4.55
C PHE A 115 0.71 -7.34 -4.55
N ILE A 116 0.44 -6.20 -5.20
CA ILE A 116 -0.94 -5.71 -5.39
C ILE A 116 -1.86 -6.73 -6.08
N TYR A 117 -1.32 -7.68 -6.86
CA TYR A 117 -2.07 -8.73 -7.55
C TYR A 117 -2.07 -10.09 -6.82
N GLN A 118 -1.33 -10.20 -5.72
CA GLN A 118 -1.10 -11.45 -4.99
C GLN A 118 -1.78 -11.46 -3.63
N GLU A 119 -1.82 -10.30 -2.98
CA GLU A 119 -2.39 -10.18 -1.66
C GLU A 119 -3.91 -10.38 -1.69
N GLU A 120 -4.39 -11.29 -0.84
CA GLU A 120 -5.82 -11.52 -0.65
C GLU A 120 -6.51 -10.28 -0.09
N PHE A 121 -7.73 -10.05 -0.56
CA PHE A 121 -8.57 -8.98 -0.04
C PHE A 121 -9.23 -9.40 1.24
N ARG A 122 -9.08 -8.55 2.26
CA ARG A 122 -9.74 -8.74 3.53
C ARG A 122 -10.70 -7.62 3.75
N PHE A 123 -11.87 -7.99 4.25
CA PHE A 123 -12.91 -7.04 4.55
C PHE A 123 -12.48 -6.01 5.62
N SER A 124 -11.50 -6.37 6.44
CA SER A 124 -10.84 -5.50 7.40
C SER A 124 -10.21 -4.25 6.79
N HIS A 125 -9.71 -4.32 5.56
CA HIS A 125 -9.10 -3.17 4.88
C HIS A 125 -10.15 -2.08 4.62
N LEU A 126 -11.36 -2.48 4.20
CA LEU A 126 -12.49 -1.56 4.04
C LEU A 126 -13.05 -1.13 5.40
N ALA A 127 -13.15 -2.03 6.38
CA ALA A 127 -13.61 -1.70 7.73
C ALA A 127 -12.76 -0.60 8.38
N ARG A 128 -11.43 -0.62 8.16
CA ARG A 128 -10.51 0.42 8.63
C ARG A 128 -10.85 1.80 8.07
N GLN A 129 -11.25 1.89 6.79
CA GLN A 129 -11.69 3.16 6.18
C GLN A 129 -12.88 3.76 6.93
N PHE A 130 -13.82 2.95 7.40
CA PHE A 130 -14.92 3.44 8.21
C PHE A 130 -14.45 3.98 9.58
N ILE A 131 -13.49 3.32 10.22
CA ILE A 131 -12.92 3.81 11.49
C ILE A 131 -12.16 5.11 11.28
N LEU A 132 -11.35 5.20 10.22
CA LEU A 132 -10.52 6.37 9.95
C LEU A 132 -11.35 7.59 9.53
N PHE A 133 -12.40 7.40 8.73
CA PHE A 133 -13.07 8.51 8.06
C PHE A 133 -14.54 8.68 8.45
N VAL A 134 -15.29 7.62 8.71
CA VAL A 134 -16.72 7.72 9.10
C VAL A 134 -16.87 8.05 10.57
N ALA A 135 -15.99 7.56 11.44
CA ALA A 135 -16.06 7.88 12.88
C ALA A 135 -15.69 9.34 13.22
N LEU A 136 -15.26 10.15 12.25
CA LEU A 136 -14.95 11.56 12.46
C LEU A 136 -16.23 12.39 12.70
N PRO A 137 -16.13 13.52 13.43
CA PRO A 137 -17.24 14.46 13.59
C PRO A 137 -17.87 14.86 12.24
N PRO A 138 -19.20 15.07 12.15
CA PRO A 138 -19.87 15.39 10.88
C PRO A 138 -19.33 16.64 10.16
N ASP A 139 -18.84 17.62 10.91
CA ASP A 139 -18.25 18.88 10.43
C ASP A 139 -16.73 18.82 10.27
N HIS A 140 -16.11 17.66 10.50
CA HIS A 140 -14.67 17.48 10.38
C HIS A 140 -14.18 17.83 8.96
N PHE A 141 -13.05 18.54 8.90
CA PHE A 141 -12.43 19.03 7.66
C PHE A 141 -12.40 17.98 6.54
N ILE A 142 -11.86 16.80 6.81
CA ILE A 142 -11.75 15.71 5.82
C ILE A 142 -13.12 15.32 5.23
N LYS A 143 -14.20 15.24 6.04
CA LYS A 143 -15.53 14.89 5.53
C LYS A 143 -16.09 15.99 4.63
N THR A 144 -15.95 17.24 5.06
CA THR A 144 -16.38 18.40 4.27
C THR A 144 -15.66 18.46 2.93
N GLU A 145 -14.33 18.38 2.94
CA GLU A 145 -13.54 18.50 1.73
C GLU A 145 -13.69 17.29 0.80
N PHE A 146 -13.79 16.07 1.34
CA PHE A 146 -14.11 14.90 0.54
C PHE A 146 -15.43 15.08 -0.21
N ARG A 147 -16.45 15.63 0.46
CA ARG A 147 -17.74 15.93 -0.17
C ARG A 147 -17.64 17.03 -1.22
N ASN A 148 -16.86 18.08 -0.96
CA ASN A 148 -16.62 19.14 -1.94
C ASN A 148 -15.92 18.62 -3.19
N LEU A 149 -14.96 17.70 -3.02
CA LEU A 149 -14.16 17.13 -4.11
C LEU A 149 -14.91 16.11 -4.94
N THR A 150 -15.71 15.27 -4.28
CA THR A 150 -16.31 14.09 -4.94
C THR A 150 -17.80 14.26 -5.22
N GLY A 151 -18.48 15.17 -4.50
CA GLY A 151 -19.94 15.28 -4.50
C GLY A 151 -20.64 14.26 -3.60
N LEU A 152 -19.92 13.39 -2.90
CA LEU A 152 -20.48 12.37 -2.01
C LEU A 152 -19.99 12.53 -0.57
N SER A 153 -20.83 12.18 0.41
CA SER A 153 -20.32 11.97 1.77
C SER A 153 -19.39 10.74 1.80
N VAL A 154 -18.50 10.73 2.80
CA VAL A 154 -17.63 9.58 3.06
C VAL A 154 -18.44 8.31 3.29
N GLU A 155 -19.55 8.42 4.05
CA GLU A 155 -20.45 7.32 4.36
C GLU A 155 -21.05 6.71 3.10
N THR A 156 -21.69 7.53 2.25
CA THR A 156 -22.29 7.06 0.99
C THR A 156 -21.23 6.43 0.09
N PHE A 157 -20.04 7.04 0.00
CA PHE A 157 -18.95 6.50 -0.78
C PHE A 157 -18.48 5.12 -0.30
N LEU A 158 -18.27 4.93 1.02
CA LEU A 158 -17.80 3.66 1.56
C LEU A 158 -18.89 2.57 1.54
N GLU A 159 -20.15 2.93 1.76
CA GLU A 159 -21.28 1.99 1.68
C GLU A 159 -21.51 1.51 0.22
N LEU A 160 -21.32 2.38 -0.78
CA LEU A 160 -21.34 1.96 -2.20
C LEU A 160 -20.07 1.16 -2.58
N SER A 161 -18.91 1.51 -2.01
CA SER A 161 -17.65 0.76 -2.18
C SER A 161 -17.76 -0.66 -1.61
N LEU A 162 -18.48 -0.84 -0.51
CA LEU A 162 -18.82 -2.13 0.07
C LEU A 162 -19.55 -3.05 -0.94
N MET A 163 -20.49 -2.51 -1.72
CA MET A 163 -21.16 -3.27 -2.76
C MET A 163 -20.22 -3.69 -3.89
N LEU A 164 -19.36 -2.78 -4.35
CA LEU A 164 -18.34 -3.13 -5.35
C LEU A 164 -17.40 -4.21 -4.81
N PHE A 165 -16.95 -4.05 -3.56
CA PHE A 165 -16.10 -5.01 -2.88
C PHE A 165 -16.74 -6.41 -2.90
N MET A 166 -17.98 -6.53 -2.43
CA MET A 166 -18.69 -7.83 -2.41
C MET A 166 -18.88 -8.40 -3.83
N ARG A 167 -19.17 -7.55 -4.81
CA ARG A 167 -19.40 -7.98 -6.20
C ARG A 167 -18.14 -8.51 -6.87
N PHE A 168 -17.01 -7.84 -6.69
CA PHE A 168 -15.73 -8.17 -7.33
C PHE A 168 -14.82 -9.08 -6.50
N SER A 169 -15.22 -9.40 -5.26
CA SER A 169 -14.60 -10.48 -4.49
C SER A 169 -14.91 -11.87 -5.07
N GLY A 170 -15.97 -12.01 -5.87
CA GLY A 170 -16.25 -13.22 -6.65
C GLY A 170 -15.35 -13.35 -7.90
N GLU A 171 -15.16 -14.57 -8.40
CA GLU A 171 -14.17 -14.83 -9.46
C GLU A 171 -14.64 -14.48 -10.88
N ASP A 172 -15.95 -14.48 -11.16
CA ASP A 172 -16.51 -14.41 -12.52
C ASP A 172 -17.07 -13.03 -12.92
N VAL A 173 -16.73 -11.97 -12.19
CA VAL A 173 -17.26 -10.63 -12.45
C VAL A 173 -16.17 -9.70 -12.98
N HIS A 174 -16.37 -9.23 -14.22
CA HIS A 174 -15.43 -8.33 -14.90
C HIS A 174 -16.06 -7.02 -15.35
N ALA A 175 -17.37 -6.86 -15.20
CA ALA A 175 -18.07 -5.63 -15.48
C ALA A 175 -19.36 -5.53 -14.68
N ILE A 176 -19.81 -4.30 -14.45
CA ILE A 176 -21.12 -3.97 -13.91
C ILE A 176 -21.79 -2.90 -14.77
N ASP A 177 -23.07 -2.67 -14.56
CA ASP A 177 -23.78 -1.49 -15.05
C ASP A 177 -24.43 -0.76 -13.87
N GLN A 178 -25.14 0.33 -14.15
CA GLN A 178 -25.83 1.11 -13.10
C GLN A 178 -26.93 0.29 -12.39
N ASN A 179 -27.55 -0.68 -13.07
CA ASN A 179 -28.62 -1.49 -12.50
C ASN A 179 -28.10 -2.45 -11.42
N PHE A 180 -26.80 -2.71 -11.36
CA PHE A 180 -26.19 -3.44 -10.24
C PHE A 180 -26.56 -2.81 -8.87
N PHE A 181 -26.72 -1.48 -8.82
CA PHE A 181 -27.10 -0.76 -7.61
C PHE A 181 -28.62 -0.62 -7.42
N SER A 182 -29.45 -1.27 -8.26
CA SER A 182 -30.91 -1.15 -8.17
C SER A 182 -31.50 -1.51 -6.80
N PRO A 183 -30.98 -2.47 -6.02
CA PRO A 183 -31.51 -2.72 -4.67
C PRO A 183 -31.36 -1.50 -3.74
N LEU A 184 -30.33 -0.70 -3.94
CA LEU A 184 -29.98 0.42 -3.07
C LEU A 184 -30.66 1.75 -3.43
N ILE A 185 -31.49 1.80 -4.47
CA ILE A 185 -32.16 3.04 -4.90
C ILE A 185 -33.15 3.60 -3.87
N LYS A 186 -33.60 2.77 -2.91
CA LYS A 186 -34.40 3.21 -1.76
C LYS A 186 -33.58 4.01 -0.75
N LYS A 187 -32.25 3.83 -0.72
CA LYS A 187 -31.32 4.48 0.20
C LYS A 187 -30.53 5.61 -0.48
N TYR A 188 -30.08 5.42 -1.71
CA TYR A 188 -29.31 6.41 -2.46
C TYR A 188 -29.99 6.81 -3.75
N SER A 189 -29.83 8.07 -4.14
CA SER A 189 -30.36 8.59 -5.39
C SER A 189 -29.54 8.09 -6.59
N ILE A 190 -30.19 8.00 -7.77
CA ILE A 190 -29.52 7.67 -9.04
C ILE A 190 -28.35 8.63 -9.33
N PRO A 191 -28.46 9.96 -9.10
CA PRO A 191 -27.32 10.87 -9.21
C PRO A 191 -26.12 10.49 -8.33
N GLU A 192 -26.34 10.09 -7.07
CA GLU A 192 -25.24 9.68 -6.17
C GLU A 192 -24.53 8.41 -6.68
N ILE A 193 -25.29 7.41 -7.14
CA ILE A 193 -24.73 6.19 -7.74
C ILE A 193 -23.90 6.53 -9.00
N ASN A 194 -24.38 7.46 -9.82
CA ASN A 194 -23.68 7.88 -11.03
C ASN A 194 -22.40 8.66 -10.71
N ILE A 195 -22.43 9.53 -9.71
CA ILE A 195 -21.23 10.22 -9.21
C ILE A 195 -20.23 9.18 -8.71
N PHE A 196 -20.68 8.22 -7.88
CA PHE A 196 -19.86 7.15 -7.34
C PHE A 196 -19.15 6.34 -8.42
N LEU A 197 -19.88 5.89 -9.44
CA LEU A 197 -19.30 5.13 -10.55
C LEU A 197 -18.28 5.95 -11.35
N ARG A 198 -18.52 7.24 -11.55
CA ARG A 198 -17.59 8.16 -12.25
C ARG A 198 -16.32 8.45 -11.46
N ILE A 199 -16.36 8.35 -10.14
CA ILE A 199 -15.17 8.53 -9.29
C ILE A 199 -14.11 7.45 -9.58
N PHE A 200 -14.54 6.22 -9.85
CA PHE A 200 -13.66 5.08 -10.15
C PHE A 200 -13.41 4.84 -11.64
N SER A 201 -14.13 5.52 -12.51
CA SER A 201 -14.12 5.22 -13.94
C SER A 201 -13.55 6.34 -14.81
N LYS A 202 -13.01 5.92 -15.96
CA LYS A 202 -12.63 6.81 -17.06
C LYS A 202 -13.17 6.28 -18.37
N ARG A 203 -13.54 7.19 -19.26
CA ARG A 203 -13.84 6.86 -20.65
C ARG A 203 -12.54 6.67 -21.41
N PHE A 204 -12.59 5.89 -22.48
CA PHE A 204 -11.44 5.74 -23.39
C PHE A 204 -10.97 7.07 -23.98
N SER A 205 -11.86 8.05 -24.18
CA SER A 205 -11.50 9.39 -24.65
C SER A 205 -10.65 10.19 -23.65
N ASP A 206 -10.81 9.93 -22.36
CA ASP A 206 -10.31 10.79 -21.29
C ASP A 206 -9.10 10.17 -20.57
N ILE A 207 -8.80 8.90 -20.86
CA ILE A 207 -7.75 8.14 -20.18
C ILE A 207 -6.35 8.63 -20.53
N LYS A 208 -6.15 9.21 -21.72
CA LYS A 208 -4.84 9.63 -22.22
C LYS A 208 -4.22 10.69 -21.31
N ASP A 209 -4.97 11.73 -20.97
CA ASP A 209 -4.48 12.81 -20.11
C ASP A 209 -4.12 12.32 -18.71
N GLN A 210 -4.94 11.40 -18.17
CA GLN A 210 -4.73 10.84 -16.84
C GLN A 210 -3.46 9.98 -16.76
N VAL A 211 -3.19 9.17 -17.79
CA VAL A 211 -1.98 8.34 -17.86
C VAL A 211 -0.75 9.23 -18.13
N ASN A 212 -0.88 10.22 -19.01
CA ASN A 212 0.24 11.09 -19.40
C ASN A 212 0.62 12.12 -18.35
N ALA A 213 -0.25 12.43 -17.38
CA ALA A 213 0.07 13.34 -16.27
C ALA A 213 1.33 12.94 -15.48
N ARG A 214 1.78 11.68 -15.59
CA ARG A 214 2.98 11.15 -14.92
C ARG A 214 4.15 10.86 -15.87
N ASN A 215 3.98 11.01 -17.19
CA ASN A 215 5.01 10.69 -18.17
C ASN A 215 5.87 11.93 -18.46
N GLN A 216 7.19 11.80 -18.34
CA GLN A 216 8.16 12.88 -18.60
C GLN A 216 8.73 12.82 -20.04
N GLY A 217 8.01 12.22 -20.98
CA GLY A 217 8.35 12.22 -22.41
C GLY A 217 9.03 10.94 -22.91
N LYS A 218 10.21 10.57 -22.41
CA LYS A 218 10.93 9.35 -22.86
C LYS A 218 10.56 8.15 -22.00
N VAL A 219 10.34 6.99 -22.63
CA VAL A 219 10.19 5.70 -21.94
C VAL A 219 11.52 5.29 -21.33
N LEU A 220 11.52 5.07 -20.01
CA LEU A 220 12.69 4.69 -19.21
C LEU A 220 12.63 3.23 -18.77
N GLY A 221 13.80 2.64 -18.47
CA GLY A 221 13.87 1.27 -17.94
C GLY A 221 13.13 1.08 -16.60
N GLU A 222 13.03 2.14 -15.80
CA GLU A 222 12.29 2.14 -14.53
C GLU A 222 10.79 1.88 -14.73
N GLU A 223 10.24 2.23 -15.91
CA GLU A 223 8.84 1.95 -16.24
C GLU A 223 8.50 0.47 -16.15
N TYR A 224 9.50 -0.40 -16.37
CA TYR A 224 9.35 -1.85 -16.27
C TYR A 224 8.94 -2.32 -14.87
N TYR A 225 9.23 -1.54 -13.81
CA TYR A 225 8.93 -1.87 -12.42
C TYR A 225 7.78 -1.03 -11.84
N GLU A 226 7.08 -0.26 -12.66
CA GLU A 226 6.03 0.62 -12.18
C GLU A 226 4.79 -0.11 -11.67
N GLN A 227 4.12 0.52 -10.70
CA GLN A 227 2.74 0.24 -10.37
C GLN A 227 1.81 0.81 -11.44
N THR A 228 0.72 0.08 -11.72
CA THR A 228 -0.24 0.46 -12.74
C THR A 228 -0.94 1.80 -12.43
N PRO A 229 -1.10 2.73 -13.40
CA PRO A 229 -1.85 3.96 -13.20
C PRO A 229 -3.35 3.70 -12.96
N PHE A 230 -3.84 2.51 -13.29
CA PHE A 230 -5.24 2.09 -13.08
C PHE A 230 -5.64 2.01 -11.60
N LEU A 231 -4.68 2.05 -10.66
CA LEU A 231 -4.97 2.23 -9.23
C LEU A 231 -5.74 3.53 -8.92
N ALA A 232 -5.70 4.52 -9.83
CA ALA A 232 -6.45 5.78 -9.67
C ALA A 232 -7.84 5.76 -10.34
N PHE A 233 -8.10 4.81 -11.24
CA PHE A 233 -9.33 4.66 -12.01
C PHE A 233 -9.49 3.19 -12.47
N PRO A 234 -9.82 2.27 -11.58
CA PRO A 234 -9.80 0.84 -11.87
C PRO A 234 -10.89 0.39 -12.84
N LEU A 235 -11.88 1.24 -13.13
CA LEU A 235 -12.98 0.94 -14.04
C LEU A 235 -12.86 1.74 -15.35
N ILE A 236 -13.33 1.16 -16.44
CA ILE A 236 -13.43 1.83 -17.74
C ILE A 236 -14.91 1.91 -18.16
N GLU A 237 -15.36 3.13 -18.42
CA GLU A 237 -16.72 3.42 -18.90
C GLU A 237 -16.82 3.08 -20.40
N ASP A 238 -17.68 2.12 -20.73
CA ASP A 238 -17.97 1.65 -22.09
C ASP A 238 -19.50 1.65 -22.30
N GLY A 239 -20.03 2.80 -22.70
CA GLY A 239 -21.48 3.02 -22.78
C GLY A 239 -22.13 2.95 -21.40
N ILE A 240 -23.02 1.97 -21.19
CA ILE A 240 -23.70 1.76 -19.89
C ILE A 240 -22.92 0.85 -18.94
N ARG A 241 -21.82 0.26 -19.41
CA ARG A 241 -21.04 -0.71 -18.65
C ARG A 241 -19.78 -0.07 -18.08
N PHE A 242 -19.37 -0.56 -16.92
CA PHE A 242 -18.12 -0.25 -16.25
C PHE A 242 -17.29 -1.53 -16.20
N ILE A 243 -16.30 -1.60 -17.10
CA ILE A 243 -15.39 -2.73 -17.22
C ILE A 243 -14.34 -2.60 -16.12
N CYS A 244 -14.24 -3.62 -15.26
CA CYS A 244 -13.16 -3.71 -14.29
C CYS A 244 -11.86 -4.03 -15.04
N SER A 245 -10.81 -3.26 -14.81
CA SER A 245 -9.52 -3.48 -15.46
C SER A 245 -8.84 -4.76 -14.96
N GLU A 246 -8.84 -4.96 -13.64
CA GLU A 246 -8.44 -6.17 -12.93
C GLU A 246 -8.94 -6.07 -11.48
N ARG A 247 -9.44 -7.18 -10.90
CA ARG A 247 -10.13 -7.15 -9.60
C ARG A 247 -9.24 -6.67 -8.46
N HIS A 248 -7.96 -7.05 -8.45
CA HIS A 248 -7.05 -6.66 -7.40
C HIS A 248 -6.75 -5.16 -7.47
N VAL A 249 -6.60 -4.62 -8.68
CA VAL A 249 -6.43 -3.16 -8.88
C VAL A 249 -7.63 -2.39 -8.35
N LEU A 250 -8.86 -2.85 -8.61
CA LEU A 250 -10.08 -2.22 -8.09
C LEU A 250 -10.11 -2.23 -6.56
N LEU A 251 -9.85 -3.38 -5.96
CA LEU A 251 -9.99 -3.54 -4.52
C LEU A 251 -8.88 -2.79 -3.76
N ARG A 252 -7.65 -2.71 -4.30
CA ARG A 252 -6.57 -1.84 -3.76
C ARG A 252 -6.88 -0.36 -3.92
N CYS A 253 -7.53 0.03 -5.00
CA CYS A 253 -8.01 1.40 -5.18
C CYS A 253 -9.03 1.75 -4.10
N ILE A 254 -10.03 0.89 -3.85
CA ILE A 254 -11.05 1.08 -2.80
C ILE A 254 -10.40 1.18 -1.41
N GLU A 255 -9.45 0.30 -1.12
CA GLU A 255 -8.78 0.21 0.18
C GLU A 255 -8.11 1.52 0.62
N HIS A 256 -7.62 2.34 -0.30
CA HIS A 256 -6.93 3.60 0.02
C HIS A 256 -7.54 4.83 -0.62
N PHE A 257 -8.74 4.72 -1.22
CA PHE A 257 -9.28 5.75 -2.10
C PHE A 257 -9.34 7.13 -1.45
N ILE A 258 -9.87 7.22 -0.22
CA ILE A 258 -10.06 8.49 0.47
C ILE A 258 -8.69 9.13 0.75
N TYR A 259 -7.75 8.36 1.28
CA TYR A 259 -6.38 8.82 1.54
C TYR A 259 -5.72 9.33 0.25
N ASP A 260 -5.74 8.53 -0.82
CA ASP A 260 -5.09 8.86 -2.08
C ASP A 260 -5.70 10.10 -2.74
N ARG A 261 -7.03 10.19 -2.73
CA ARG A 261 -7.74 11.32 -3.34
C ARG A 261 -7.51 12.62 -2.58
N MET A 262 -7.59 12.58 -1.25
CA MET A 262 -7.37 13.77 -0.40
C MET A 262 -5.92 14.25 -0.45
N ARG A 263 -4.95 13.31 -0.48
CA ARG A 263 -3.53 13.63 -0.62
C ARG A 263 -3.19 14.26 -1.97
N VAL A 264 -3.80 13.80 -3.06
CA VAL A 264 -3.62 14.41 -4.40
C VAL A 264 -4.21 15.83 -4.46
N TRP A 265 -5.32 16.07 -3.77
CA TRP A 265 -5.95 17.39 -3.73
C TRP A 265 -5.11 18.44 -3.00
N ASP A 266 -4.75 18.18 -1.74
CA ASP A 266 -3.92 19.07 -0.92
C ASP A 266 -3.20 18.24 0.14
N ALA A 267 -2.02 17.73 -0.22
CA ALA A 267 -1.23 16.86 0.64
C ALA A 267 -0.92 17.51 2.00
N GLN A 268 -0.61 18.81 2.02
CA GLN A 268 -0.21 19.46 3.25
C GLN A 268 -1.39 19.59 4.22
N LYS A 269 -2.53 20.13 3.77
CA LYS A 269 -3.70 20.27 4.64
C LYS A 269 -4.26 18.92 5.09
N PHE A 270 -4.33 17.96 4.17
CA PHE A 270 -4.82 16.63 4.51
C PHE A 270 -3.93 15.94 5.54
N MET A 271 -2.60 15.94 5.33
CA MET A 271 -1.67 15.23 6.21
C MET A 271 -1.58 15.86 7.61
N ASN A 272 -1.81 17.17 7.75
CA ASN A 272 -1.87 17.84 9.05
C ASN A 272 -2.97 17.26 9.96
N GLU A 273 -4.10 16.84 9.39
CA GLU A 273 -5.22 16.23 10.13
C GLU A 273 -5.09 14.71 10.18
N PHE A 274 -4.75 14.08 9.05
CA PHE A 274 -4.73 12.63 8.93
C PHE A 274 -3.62 11.96 9.77
N GLY A 275 -2.51 12.65 10.04
CA GLY A 275 -1.46 12.16 10.95
C GLY A 275 -2.02 11.74 12.31
N TYR A 276 -2.77 12.63 12.96
CA TYR A 276 -3.39 12.38 14.27
C TYR A 276 -4.47 11.28 14.21
N ILE A 277 -5.24 11.24 13.12
CA ILE A 277 -6.26 10.20 12.91
C ILE A 277 -5.59 8.81 12.81
N PHE A 278 -4.47 8.74 12.09
CA PHE A 278 -3.71 7.51 11.92
C PHE A 278 -3.05 7.08 13.23
N GLU A 279 -2.42 7.99 13.97
CA GLU A 279 -1.85 7.72 15.29
C GLU A 279 -2.89 7.12 16.25
N ARG A 280 -4.09 7.71 16.33
CA ARG A 280 -5.19 7.18 17.15
C ARG A 280 -5.65 5.79 16.71
N SER A 281 -5.56 5.47 15.41
CA SER A 281 -5.87 4.11 14.93
C SER A 281 -4.82 3.10 15.38
N VAL A 282 -3.55 3.48 15.40
CA VAL A 282 -2.45 2.67 15.97
C VAL A 282 -2.66 2.49 17.47
N GLU A 283 -3.05 3.54 18.20
CA GLU A 283 -3.39 3.43 19.62
C GLU A 283 -4.53 2.43 19.86
N THR A 284 -5.55 2.43 19.02
CA THR A 284 -6.67 1.47 19.13
C THR A 284 -6.17 0.03 19.04
N ALA A 285 -5.23 -0.26 18.13
CA ALA A 285 -4.60 -1.57 18.03
C ALA A 285 -3.74 -1.89 19.27
N ILE A 286 -3.02 -0.92 19.83
CA ILE A 286 -2.25 -1.08 21.07
C ILE A 286 -3.17 -1.40 22.24
N GLN A 287 -4.25 -0.63 22.44
CA GLN A 287 -5.25 -0.86 23.48
C GLN A 287 -5.84 -2.27 23.39
N HIS A 288 -6.07 -2.74 22.16
CA HIS A 288 -6.60 -4.08 21.91
C HIS A 288 -5.67 -5.20 22.42
N THR A 289 -4.34 -4.98 22.44
CA THR A 289 -3.38 -5.93 23.02
C THR A 289 -3.55 -6.14 24.53
N LYS A 290 -4.20 -5.20 25.23
CA LYS A 290 -4.35 -5.14 26.70
C LYS A 290 -3.02 -5.04 27.46
N LEU A 291 -1.92 -4.75 26.78
CA LEU A 291 -0.64 -4.45 27.41
C LEU A 291 -0.66 -3.04 27.99
N SER A 292 0.13 -2.82 29.04
CA SER A 292 0.34 -1.47 29.58
C SER A 292 1.19 -0.66 28.62
N TYR A 293 0.77 0.56 28.32
CA TYR A 293 1.51 1.47 27.45
C TYR A 293 1.45 2.90 27.99
N THR A 294 2.36 3.74 27.49
CA THR A 294 2.42 5.17 27.76
C THR A 294 2.33 5.92 26.45
N THR A 295 1.52 6.98 26.42
CA THR A 295 1.26 7.85 25.26
C THR A 295 2.27 8.99 25.15
N GLU A 296 2.35 9.62 23.98
CA GLU A 296 3.16 10.83 23.76
C GLU A 296 2.81 11.94 24.75
N ALA A 297 1.52 12.14 25.03
CA ALA A 297 1.05 13.15 25.97
C ALA A 297 1.59 12.92 27.38
N GLU A 298 1.61 11.67 27.84
CA GLU A 298 2.16 11.29 29.15
C GLU A 298 3.69 11.40 29.19
N LEU A 299 4.37 11.03 28.09
CA LEU A 299 5.82 11.23 27.94
C LEU A 299 6.15 12.73 27.97
N ARG A 300 5.38 13.56 27.28
CA ARG A 300 5.58 15.02 27.20
C ARG A 300 5.34 15.70 28.53
N ALA A 301 4.28 15.32 29.24
CA ALA A 301 4.01 15.80 30.60
C ALA A 301 5.17 15.51 31.57
N THR A 302 5.99 14.50 31.28
CA THR A 302 7.13 14.12 32.10
C THR A 302 8.44 14.78 31.65
N PHE A 303 8.73 14.75 30.35
CA PHE A 303 10.05 15.12 29.83
C PHE A 303 10.13 16.57 29.34
N GLY A 304 9.00 17.24 29.18
CA GLY A 304 8.91 18.60 28.65
C GLY A 304 8.62 18.65 27.15
N ASP A 305 8.19 19.82 26.69
CA ASP A 305 7.76 20.08 25.30
C ASP A 305 8.92 20.18 24.29
N ASP A 306 10.16 20.30 24.76
CA ASP A 306 11.35 20.46 23.91
C ASP A 306 11.92 19.13 23.40
N LYS A 307 11.39 17.99 23.87
CA LYS A 307 11.91 16.67 23.55
C LYS A 307 11.26 16.07 22.31
N LYS A 308 12.08 15.35 21.53
CA LYS A 308 11.61 14.46 20.46
C LYS A 308 11.06 13.19 21.10
N LEU A 309 9.76 12.95 20.96
CA LEU A 309 9.06 11.82 21.58
C LEU A 309 8.56 10.85 20.51
N VAL A 310 8.39 9.59 20.91
CA VAL A 310 7.63 8.60 20.14
C VAL A 310 6.17 8.65 20.59
N ASP A 311 5.28 8.17 19.73
CA ASP A 311 3.85 8.20 20.01
C ASP A 311 3.46 7.29 21.18
N PHE A 312 4.10 6.12 21.30
CA PHE A 312 3.81 5.17 22.38
C PHE A 312 5.05 4.41 22.88
N VAL A 313 5.01 4.00 24.15
CA VAL A 313 5.94 3.02 24.73
C VAL A 313 5.14 1.90 25.39
N ILE A 314 5.20 0.70 24.81
CA ILE A 314 4.53 -0.49 25.33
C ILE A 314 5.46 -1.25 26.29
N THR A 315 4.91 -1.71 27.40
CA THR A 315 5.57 -2.60 28.36
C THR A 315 5.07 -4.03 28.18
N ASP A 316 5.99 -4.93 27.84
CA ASP A 316 5.75 -6.38 27.83
C ASP A 316 6.87 -7.06 28.64
N GLY A 317 6.51 -7.53 29.84
CA GLY A 317 7.46 -8.01 30.84
C GLY A 317 8.61 -7.02 31.12
N ASN A 318 9.85 -7.55 31.07
CA ASN A 318 11.08 -6.79 31.27
C ASN A 318 11.65 -6.19 29.98
N SER A 319 10.82 -5.98 28.96
CA SER A 319 11.20 -5.29 27.71
C SER A 319 10.33 -4.07 27.42
N SER A 320 10.87 -3.14 26.63
CA SER A 320 10.16 -1.96 26.14
C SER A 320 10.08 -1.96 24.62
N VAL A 321 8.89 -1.67 24.10
CA VAL A 321 8.65 -1.53 22.67
C VAL A 321 8.23 -0.09 22.39
N PHE A 322 9.11 0.66 21.76
CA PHE A 322 8.86 2.02 21.28
C PHE A 322 8.05 1.91 19.98
N VAL A 323 6.94 2.63 19.91
CA VAL A 323 6.06 2.61 18.74
C VAL A 323 5.86 4.03 18.24
N ASP A 324 6.03 4.21 16.94
CA ASP A 324 5.89 5.50 16.28
C ASP A 324 5.10 5.31 14.97
N ALA A 325 4.00 6.04 14.84
CA ALA A 325 3.05 5.98 13.74
C ALA A 325 3.38 7.05 12.69
N LYS A 326 3.64 6.61 11.46
CA LYS A 326 3.92 7.49 10.33
C LYS A 326 2.88 7.28 9.23
N ALA A 327 2.03 8.28 9.03
CA ALA A 327 0.98 8.29 8.01
C ALA A 327 1.53 8.48 6.57
N VAL A 328 2.52 7.69 6.18
CA VAL A 328 3.31 7.86 4.96
C VAL A 328 3.07 6.73 3.96
N GLU A 329 3.36 7.04 2.71
CA GLU A 329 3.54 6.07 1.63
C GLU A 329 4.81 6.42 0.87
N MET A 330 5.40 5.44 0.19
CA MET A 330 6.57 5.66 -0.65
C MET A 330 6.20 6.50 -1.88
N ALA A 331 6.98 7.54 -2.18
CA ALA A 331 6.80 8.30 -3.41
C ALA A 331 7.16 7.46 -4.63
N TYR A 332 6.59 7.78 -5.80
CA TYR A 332 6.80 7.06 -7.06
C TYR A 332 8.28 6.72 -7.32
N GLN A 333 9.17 7.72 -7.27
CA GLN A 333 10.60 7.51 -7.50
C GLN A 333 11.21 6.51 -6.52
N GLY A 334 10.80 6.52 -5.26
CA GLY A 334 11.27 5.56 -4.26
C GLY A 334 10.75 4.13 -4.45
N LYS A 335 9.64 3.94 -5.18
CA LYS A 335 9.10 2.60 -5.48
C LYS A 335 9.91 1.88 -6.57
N VAL A 336 10.38 2.63 -7.57
CA VAL A 336 11.12 2.10 -8.74
C VAL A 336 12.63 2.30 -8.64
N ALA A 337 13.11 2.92 -7.55
CA ALA A 337 14.50 3.28 -7.37
C ALA A 337 15.44 2.07 -7.38
N HIS A 338 16.52 2.21 -8.15
CA HIS A 338 17.62 1.25 -8.18
C HIS A 338 18.86 1.71 -7.38
N LEU A 339 18.80 2.93 -6.83
CA LEU A 339 19.86 3.58 -6.04
C LEU A 339 19.41 3.79 -4.59
N CYS A 340 20.31 3.56 -3.63
CA CYS A 340 20.07 3.68 -2.20
C CYS A 340 19.67 5.11 -1.80
N GLU A 341 20.39 6.12 -2.31
CA GLU A 341 20.17 7.54 -1.97
C GLU A 341 18.76 8.03 -2.30
N VAL A 342 18.16 7.53 -3.39
CA VAL A 342 16.82 7.92 -3.83
C VAL A 342 15.79 7.40 -2.84
N VAL A 343 15.95 6.16 -2.38
CA VAL A 343 15.09 5.58 -1.36
C VAL A 343 15.27 6.29 -0.02
N GLU A 344 16.51 6.56 0.37
CA GLU A 344 16.84 7.22 1.63
C GLU A 344 16.16 8.60 1.71
N ASP A 345 16.25 9.41 0.65
CA ASP A 345 15.56 10.71 0.55
C ASP A 345 14.04 10.58 0.72
N LYS A 346 13.43 9.49 0.26
CA LYS A 346 11.98 9.26 0.39
C LYS A 346 11.57 8.60 1.71
N ALA A 347 12.52 8.12 2.53
CA ALA A 347 12.26 7.42 3.79
C ALA A 347 12.56 8.27 5.05
N GLN A 348 12.65 9.61 4.92
CA GLN A 348 13.03 10.53 6.01
C GLN A 348 12.19 10.42 7.29
N SER A 349 10.90 10.07 7.18
CA SER A 349 10.04 9.84 8.36
C SER A 349 10.50 8.67 9.23
N ILE A 350 11.15 7.65 8.63
CA ILE A 350 11.63 6.47 9.34
C ILE A 350 12.89 6.81 10.14
N PHE A 351 13.83 7.57 9.58
CA PHE A 351 14.99 8.05 10.31
C PHE A 351 14.59 8.93 11.50
N LYS A 352 13.58 9.79 11.34
CA LYS A 352 13.00 10.58 12.44
C LYS A 352 12.45 9.69 13.55
N ALA A 353 11.69 8.64 13.21
CA ALA A 353 11.16 7.68 14.19
C ALA A 353 12.29 6.97 14.97
N ILE A 354 13.36 6.58 14.27
CA ILE A 354 14.55 5.96 14.89
C ILE A 354 15.23 6.94 15.86
N GLU A 355 15.41 8.20 15.48
CA GLU A 355 15.95 9.23 16.38
C GLU A 355 15.04 9.45 17.60
N GLN A 356 13.72 9.58 17.40
CA GLN A 356 12.74 9.75 18.47
C GLN A 356 12.81 8.59 19.48
N ALA A 357 12.82 7.34 19.01
CA ALA A 357 12.88 6.17 19.87
C ALA A 357 14.15 6.11 20.72
N ASN A 358 15.30 6.41 20.12
CA ASN A 358 16.58 6.43 20.84
C ASN A 358 16.68 7.57 21.85
N GLU A 359 16.12 8.74 21.55
CA GLU A 359 16.03 9.87 22.48
C GLU A 359 15.18 9.52 23.70
N VAL A 360 13.99 8.94 23.49
CA VAL A 360 13.10 8.53 24.58
C VAL A 360 13.73 7.40 25.40
N MET A 361 14.36 6.40 24.76
CA MET A 361 15.07 5.32 25.47
C MET A 361 16.18 5.87 26.37
N THR A 362 16.99 6.81 25.85
CA THR A 362 18.09 7.43 26.60
C THR A 362 17.55 8.25 27.77
N THR A 363 16.48 9.01 27.54
CA THR A 363 15.83 9.83 28.57
C THR A 363 15.23 8.96 29.68
N LEU A 364 14.52 7.88 29.31
CA LEU A 364 13.96 6.91 30.25
C LEU A 364 15.04 6.23 31.10
N SER A 365 16.15 5.82 30.48
CA SER A 365 17.25 5.14 31.18
C SER A 365 17.91 6.03 32.23
N ASN A 366 17.86 7.35 32.05
CA ASN A 366 18.40 8.35 32.98
C ASN A 366 17.35 8.89 33.96
N SER A 367 16.07 8.54 33.80
CA SER A 367 14.99 9.06 34.64
C SER A 367 14.88 8.30 35.97
N THR A 368 14.64 9.05 37.05
CA THR A 368 14.37 8.49 38.38
C THR A 368 12.87 8.42 38.71
N ASN A 369 12.01 8.82 37.75
CA ASN A 369 10.57 8.92 37.98
C ASN A 369 9.91 7.53 38.15
N PRO A 370 9.27 7.25 39.30
CA PRO A 370 8.68 5.94 39.60
C PRO A 370 7.41 5.62 38.79
N HIS A 371 6.78 6.60 38.12
CA HIS A 371 5.58 6.37 37.30
C HIS A 371 5.85 5.58 36.03
N PHE A 372 7.09 5.52 35.57
CA PHE A 372 7.46 4.70 34.43
C PHE A 372 7.77 3.29 34.92
N ALA A 373 6.91 2.34 34.53
CA ALA A 373 7.17 0.89 34.66
C ALA A 373 8.42 0.42 33.86
N VAL A 374 9.15 1.34 33.23
CA VAL A 374 10.30 1.12 32.38
C VAL A 374 11.57 1.54 33.13
N ARG A 375 11.94 0.77 34.15
CA ARG A 375 13.28 0.82 34.71
C ARG A 375 14.18 -0.11 33.89
N ASN A 376 15.15 0.46 33.18
CA ASN A 376 16.34 -0.19 32.62
C ASN A 376 16.10 -1.66 32.19
N LYS A 377 15.26 -1.81 31.17
CA LYS A 377 14.77 -3.09 30.69
C LYS A 377 15.84 -3.79 29.84
N ASN A 378 15.92 -5.12 29.92
CA ASN A 378 17.03 -5.90 29.32
C ASN A 378 17.03 -5.85 27.79
N SER A 379 15.87 -5.62 27.16
CA SER A 379 15.72 -5.52 25.71
C SER A 379 14.79 -4.37 25.32
N ASN A 380 15.26 -3.53 24.39
CA ASN A 380 14.49 -2.43 23.80
C ASN A 380 14.25 -2.71 22.31
N TYR A 381 13.03 -2.45 21.84
CA TYR A 381 12.57 -2.69 20.47
C TYR A 381 11.93 -1.44 19.89
N LEU A 382 12.02 -1.27 18.58
CA LEU A 382 11.30 -0.22 17.85
C LEU A 382 10.37 -0.86 16.82
N ILE A 383 9.11 -0.43 16.83
CA ILE A 383 8.16 -0.66 15.74
C ILE A 383 7.80 0.71 15.16
N VAL A 384 8.06 0.91 13.87
CA VAL A 384 7.48 2.05 13.15
C VAL A 384 6.30 1.54 12.35
N VAL A 385 5.10 2.05 12.65
CA VAL A 385 3.86 1.66 11.96
C VAL A 385 3.59 2.66 10.85
N THR A 386 3.48 2.18 9.63
CA THR A 386 3.27 2.99 8.43
C THR A 386 1.88 2.80 7.85
N TYR A 387 1.29 3.84 7.25
CA TYR A 387 -0.06 3.70 6.69
C TYR A 387 -0.09 2.77 5.47
N LYS A 388 0.91 2.88 4.58
CA LYS A 388 1.14 1.92 3.50
C LYS A 388 2.54 1.34 3.58
N ASP A 389 2.71 0.17 3.00
CA ASP A 389 3.99 -0.54 3.01
C ASP A 389 5.11 0.25 2.32
N LEU A 390 6.23 0.38 3.03
CA LEU A 390 7.45 0.98 2.52
C LEU A 390 8.45 -0.06 1.98
N TYR A 391 8.20 -1.34 2.25
CA TYR A 391 9.05 -2.51 1.99
C TYR A 391 10.50 -2.31 2.46
N LEU A 392 10.70 -1.65 3.61
CA LEU A 392 12.04 -1.38 4.16
C LEU A 392 12.61 -2.55 4.97
N GLY A 393 11.81 -3.58 5.23
CA GLY A 393 12.20 -4.73 6.06
C GLY A 393 12.37 -4.33 7.53
N ASN A 394 13.51 -4.72 8.12
CA ASN A 394 13.91 -4.38 9.49
C ASN A 394 15.09 -3.39 9.50
N GLY A 395 15.52 -2.95 10.68
CA GLY A 395 16.62 -1.98 10.82
C GLY A 395 17.94 -2.46 10.21
N ALA A 396 18.23 -3.76 10.28
CA ALA A 396 19.42 -4.33 9.64
C ALA A 396 19.34 -4.28 8.10
N THR A 397 18.17 -4.58 7.54
CA THR A 397 17.91 -4.50 6.10
C THR A 397 17.99 -3.07 5.58
N LEU A 398 17.44 -2.11 6.33
CA LEU A 398 17.56 -0.68 6.03
C LEU A 398 19.02 -0.21 6.06
N TYR A 399 19.79 -0.69 7.05
CA TYR A 399 21.21 -0.38 7.17
C TYR A 399 22.04 -0.91 6.00
N GLU A 400 21.89 -2.19 5.67
CA GLU A 400 22.67 -2.84 4.61
C GLU A 400 22.30 -2.34 3.22
N GLY A 401 21.00 -2.14 2.97
CA GLY A 401 20.48 -1.97 1.61
C GLY A 401 19.97 -0.58 1.24
N VAL A 402 20.00 0.40 2.16
CA VAL A 402 19.47 1.75 1.89
C VAL A 402 20.33 2.86 2.50
N ALA A 403 20.64 2.82 3.80
CA ALA A 403 21.05 4.04 4.51
C ALA A 403 22.12 3.83 5.58
N LYS A 404 23.20 3.14 5.21
CA LYS A 404 24.32 2.83 6.11
C LYS A 404 24.88 4.07 6.82
N ALA A 405 25.28 5.08 6.05
CA ALA A 405 25.95 6.28 6.58
C ALA A 405 25.03 7.10 7.50
N SER A 406 23.77 7.27 7.14
CA SER A 406 22.80 8.01 7.94
C SER A 406 22.45 7.31 9.24
N LEU A 407 22.32 5.97 9.24
CA LEU A 407 22.13 5.21 10.47
C LEU A 407 23.38 5.19 11.35
N ASP A 408 24.59 5.11 10.77
CA ASP A 408 25.84 5.27 11.55
C ASP A 408 25.87 6.64 12.24
N ALA A 409 25.48 7.71 11.54
CA ALA A 409 25.42 9.06 12.09
C ALA A 409 24.37 9.21 13.21
N ILE A 410 23.21 8.55 13.11
CA ILE A 410 22.21 8.51 14.17
C ILE A 410 22.75 7.75 15.38
N ARG A 411 23.29 6.55 15.18
CA ARG A 411 23.77 5.68 16.25
C ARG A 411 24.93 6.29 17.03
N ALA A 412 25.81 7.05 16.36
CA ALA A 412 26.91 7.76 17.00
C ALA A 412 26.47 8.79 18.07
N LYS A 413 25.19 9.21 18.07
CA LYS A 413 24.64 10.15 19.06
C LYS A 413 24.29 9.49 20.40
N TYR A 414 24.18 8.16 20.45
CA TYR A 414 23.63 7.44 21.60
C TYR A 414 24.63 6.46 22.22
N VAL A 415 24.61 6.34 23.55
CA VAL A 415 25.45 5.37 24.28
C VAL A 415 25.13 3.95 23.82
N ASN A 416 26.18 3.14 23.61
CA ASN A 416 26.08 1.78 23.04
C ASN A 416 25.40 1.72 21.65
N GLY A 417 25.27 2.84 20.95
CA GLY A 417 24.69 2.90 19.62
C GLY A 417 23.16 2.85 19.56
N GLY A 418 22.47 3.03 20.70
CA GLY A 418 21.01 3.05 20.77
C GLY A 418 20.34 1.67 20.78
N ILE A 419 19.07 1.63 20.38
CA ILE A 419 18.33 0.38 20.10
C ILE A 419 19.08 -0.39 19.00
N PRO A 420 19.33 -1.69 19.14
CA PRO A 420 19.98 -2.49 18.10
C PRO A 420 19.18 -2.52 16.79
N LEU A 421 19.85 -2.56 15.64
CA LEU A 421 19.20 -2.53 14.32
C LEU A 421 18.30 -3.74 14.09
N GLU A 422 18.71 -4.91 14.58
CA GLU A 422 17.95 -6.16 14.55
C GLU A 422 16.74 -6.18 15.49
N ASN A 423 16.59 -5.15 16.33
CA ASN A 423 15.43 -4.92 17.19
C ASN A 423 14.46 -3.86 16.62
N MET A 424 14.69 -3.37 15.39
CA MET A 424 13.82 -2.39 14.73
C MET A 424 13.02 -3.03 13.60
N TYR A 425 11.70 -2.83 13.59
CA TYR A 425 10.83 -3.33 12.54
C TYR A 425 9.95 -2.22 11.97
N PHE A 426 9.73 -2.25 10.67
CA PHE A 426 8.87 -1.30 9.95
C PHE A 426 7.67 -2.07 9.42
N LEU A 427 6.52 -1.87 10.04
CA LEU A 427 5.29 -2.59 9.71
C LEU A 427 4.35 -1.64 8.97
N ASN A 428 3.58 -2.15 8.03
CA ASN A 428 2.37 -1.44 7.61
C ASN A 428 1.26 -1.63 8.67
N VAL A 429 0.20 -0.83 8.58
CA VAL A 429 -0.89 -0.85 9.58
C VAL A 429 -1.56 -2.23 9.65
N ASP A 430 -1.77 -2.91 8.52
CA ASP A 430 -2.36 -4.24 8.49
C ASP A 430 -1.52 -5.26 9.27
N GLU A 431 -0.21 -5.26 9.05
CA GLU A 431 0.74 -6.14 9.76
C GLU A 431 0.74 -5.88 11.25
N PHE A 432 0.70 -4.60 11.67
CA PHE A 432 0.66 -4.24 13.08
C PHE A 432 -0.65 -4.65 13.74
N GLU A 433 -1.80 -4.39 13.11
CA GLU A 433 -3.11 -4.76 13.66
C GLU A 433 -3.27 -6.29 13.75
N MET A 434 -2.79 -7.04 12.76
CA MET A 434 -2.74 -8.51 12.82
C MET A 434 -1.84 -9.02 13.95
N PHE A 435 -0.68 -8.39 14.14
CA PHE A 435 0.21 -8.76 15.23
C PHE A 435 -0.43 -8.46 16.58
N ALA A 436 -1.06 -7.29 16.73
CA ALA A 436 -1.80 -6.91 17.91
C ALA A 436 -2.95 -7.87 18.21
N GLU A 437 -3.70 -8.35 17.20
CA GLU A 437 -4.74 -9.37 17.36
C GLU A 437 -4.18 -10.70 17.89
N ALA A 438 -3.00 -11.11 17.39
CA ALA A 438 -2.34 -12.33 17.87
C ALA A 438 -1.94 -12.19 19.35
N VAL A 439 -1.44 -11.02 19.75
CA VAL A 439 -1.09 -10.68 21.14
C VAL A 439 -2.34 -10.64 22.03
N ALA A 440 -3.38 -9.94 21.60
CA ALA A 440 -4.65 -9.79 22.34
C ALA A 440 -5.31 -11.13 22.68
N ASN A 441 -5.16 -12.12 21.79
CA ASN A 441 -5.69 -13.46 21.94
C ASN A 441 -4.73 -14.44 22.63
N GLY A 442 -3.59 -13.96 23.15
CA GLY A 442 -2.58 -14.79 23.83
C GLY A 442 -1.96 -15.87 22.93
N ARG A 443 -1.95 -15.67 21.61
CA ARG A 443 -1.34 -16.61 20.66
C ARG A 443 0.18 -16.49 20.62
N ILE A 444 0.70 -15.31 20.94
CA ILE A 444 2.12 -15.00 21.07
C ILE A 444 2.28 -13.74 21.93
N GLY A 445 3.35 -13.62 22.71
CA GLY A 445 3.71 -12.34 23.35
C GLY A 445 4.20 -11.30 22.32
N LEU A 446 4.09 -10.01 22.65
CA LEU A 446 4.56 -8.94 21.75
C LEU A 446 6.08 -9.04 21.55
N VAL A 447 6.83 -9.12 22.65
CA VAL A 447 8.30 -9.25 22.59
C VAL A 447 8.71 -10.63 22.09
N GLU A 448 7.96 -11.67 22.45
CA GLU A 448 8.18 -13.03 21.94
C GLU A 448 8.12 -13.07 20.40
N GLY A 449 7.12 -12.41 19.80
CA GLY A 449 7.00 -12.32 18.35
C GLY A 449 8.16 -11.57 17.70
N LEU A 450 8.62 -10.47 18.31
CA LEU A 450 9.78 -9.70 17.81
C LEU A 450 11.08 -10.50 17.91
N GLU A 451 11.29 -11.25 19.00
CA GLU A 451 12.44 -12.16 19.15
C GLU A 451 12.40 -13.29 18.10
N LYS A 452 11.21 -13.83 17.82
CA LYS A 452 11.03 -14.86 16.79
C LYS A 452 11.30 -14.31 15.38
N ALA A 453 10.88 -13.08 15.10
CA ALA A 453 11.22 -12.40 13.85
C ALA A 453 12.73 -12.18 13.73
N LYS A 454 13.37 -11.70 14.81
CA LYS A 454 14.80 -11.45 14.88
C LYS A 454 15.61 -12.71 14.64
N ALA A 455 15.24 -13.82 15.29
CA ALA A 455 15.89 -15.10 15.11
C ALA A 455 15.82 -15.58 13.64
N ASN A 456 14.68 -15.38 12.97
CA ASN A 456 14.55 -15.70 11.55
C ASN A 456 15.46 -14.82 10.67
N ASP A 457 15.53 -13.52 10.94
CA ASP A 457 16.26 -12.56 10.09
C ASP A 457 17.79 -12.61 10.22
N LEU A 458 18.28 -13.08 11.37
CA LEU A 458 19.71 -13.33 11.61
C LEU A 458 20.26 -14.46 10.73
N ASN A 459 19.40 -15.39 10.26
CA ASN A 459 19.81 -16.46 9.36
C ASN A 459 19.27 -16.21 7.93
N PRO A 460 20.14 -16.04 6.92
CA PRO A 460 19.72 -15.81 5.52
C PRO A 460 18.74 -16.85 4.95
N GLN A 461 18.76 -18.09 5.44
CA GLN A 461 17.84 -19.15 4.98
C GLN A 461 16.42 -19.00 5.52
N THR A 462 16.25 -18.31 6.65
CA THR A 462 14.95 -18.12 7.32
C THR A 462 14.46 -16.68 7.30
N ARG A 463 15.33 -15.73 6.92
CA ARG A 463 15.03 -14.30 6.78
C ARG A 463 13.79 -14.09 5.93
N LYS A 464 12.95 -13.15 6.34
CA LYS A 464 11.74 -12.79 5.58
C LYS A 464 11.86 -11.39 4.99
N PHE A 465 11.13 -11.16 3.91
CA PHE A 465 11.15 -9.88 3.21
C PHE A 465 10.33 -8.79 3.91
N GLY A 466 9.22 -9.17 4.53
CA GLY A 466 8.32 -8.28 5.28
C GLY A 466 7.72 -8.98 6.49
N PHE A 467 7.08 -8.21 7.38
CA PHE A 467 6.61 -8.73 8.67
C PHE A 467 5.44 -9.70 8.53
N SER A 468 4.57 -9.49 7.54
CA SER A 468 3.50 -10.40 7.12
C SER A 468 3.99 -11.83 6.88
N LEU A 469 5.19 -12.00 6.31
CA LEU A 469 5.79 -13.32 6.11
C LEU A 469 6.32 -13.94 7.41
N HIS A 470 6.70 -13.14 8.41
CA HIS A 470 6.97 -13.65 9.75
C HIS A 470 5.67 -14.14 10.39
N LEU A 471 4.61 -13.32 10.39
CA LEU A 471 3.29 -13.67 10.90
C LEU A 471 2.80 -15.00 10.31
N ALA A 472 2.86 -15.14 8.98
CA ALA A 472 2.48 -16.35 8.28
C ALA A 472 3.34 -17.57 8.67
N SER A 473 4.65 -17.38 8.89
CA SER A 473 5.57 -18.47 9.24
C SER A 473 5.39 -19.02 10.66
N TRP A 474 4.70 -18.29 11.54
CA TRP A 474 4.55 -18.69 12.93
C TRP A 474 3.54 -19.82 13.12
N ASN A 475 2.76 -20.16 12.08
CA ASN A 475 1.71 -21.19 12.12
C ASN A 475 0.71 -20.99 13.27
N ILE A 476 0.48 -19.75 13.66
CA ILE A 476 -0.57 -19.38 14.62
C ILE A 476 -1.79 -18.90 13.85
N PRO A 477 -3.02 -19.30 14.24
CA PRO A 477 -4.23 -18.75 13.64
C PRO A 477 -4.33 -17.27 14.01
N ILE A 478 -4.15 -16.39 13.03
CA ILE A 478 -4.37 -14.95 13.16
C ILE A 478 -5.65 -14.60 12.41
N GLY A 479 -6.70 -14.26 13.17
CA GLY A 479 -7.96 -13.78 12.61
C GLY A 479 -7.84 -12.34 12.12
N ILE A 480 -8.92 -11.85 11.53
CA ILE A 480 -9.11 -10.41 11.36
C ILE A 480 -9.19 -9.79 12.77
N PRO A 481 -8.54 -8.63 13.01
CA PRO A 481 -8.67 -7.93 14.29
C PRO A 481 -10.13 -7.76 14.70
N THR A 482 -10.47 -8.18 15.92
CA THR A 482 -11.89 -8.32 16.33
C THR A 482 -12.66 -7.00 16.19
N TYR A 483 -12.04 -5.86 16.55
CA TYR A 483 -12.67 -4.54 16.41
C TYR A 483 -12.91 -4.12 14.94
N LEU A 484 -12.06 -4.57 14.00
CA LEU A 484 -12.30 -4.37 12.58
C LEU A 484 -13.42 -5.27 12.09
N GLN A 485 -13.47 -6.52 12.56
CA GLN A 485 -14.54 -7.45 12.22
C GLN A 485 -15.91 -6.94 12.71
N ASP A 486 -15.99 -6.44 13.94
CA ASP A 486 -17.21 -5.85 14.51
C ASP A 486 -17.67 -4.65 13.69
N ARG A 487 -16.72 -3.77 13.33
CA ARG A 487 -17.04 -2.62 12.47
C ARG A 487 -17.55 -3.06 11.10
N ALA A 488 -16.91 -4.05 10.52
CA ALA A 488 -17.30 -4.65 9.25
C ALA A 488 -18.75 -5.18 9.30
N MET A 489 -19.07 -6.01 10.29
CA MET A 489 -20.40 -6.60 10.43
C MET A 489 -21.46 -5.52 10.63
N PHE A 490 -21.17 -4.50 11.43
CA PHE A 490 -22.07 -3.36 11.62
C PHE A 490 -22.43 -2.66 10.31
N GLU A 491 -21.47 -2.44 9.41
CA GLU A 491 -21.75 -1.80 8.11
C GLU A 491 -22.50 -2.71 7.13
N ILE A 492 -22.25 -4.02 7.17
CA ILE A 492 -23.05 -5.00 6.40
C ILE A 492 -24.51 -4.98 6.87
N ASP A 493 -24.75 -5.05 8.17
CA ASP A 493 -26.10 -5.10 8.75
C ASP A 493 -26.93 -3.85 8.45
N LYS A 494 -26.28 -2.69 8.30
CA LYS A 494 -26.93 -1.44 7.87
C LYS A 494 -27.44 -1.46 6.43
N ILE A 495 -26.75 -2.18 5.55
CA ILE A 495 -27.08 -2.20 4.12
C ILE A 495 -27.99 -3.37 3.78
N LYS A 496 -27.89 -4.48 4.53
CA LYS A 496 -28.66 -5.71 4.32
C LYS A 496 -30.17 -5.50 4.08
N PRO A 497 -30.91 -4.64 4.81
CA PRO A 497 -32.35 -4.42 4.58
C PRO A 497 -32.71 -3.85 3.20
N PHE A 498 -31.73 -3.33 2.47
CA PHE A 498 -31.91 -2.78 1.13
C PHE A 498 -31.50 -3.77 0.02
N LEU A 499 -30.93 -4.93 0.38
CA LEU A 499 -30.51 -5.97 -0.57
C LEU A 499 -31.57 -7.06 -0.76
N GLU A 500 -32.56 -7.11 0.13
CA GLU A 500 -33.77 -7.95 0.08
C GLU A 500 -34.92 -7.19 -0.62
#